data_AF-A0A3B8VS59-F1
#
_entry.id   AF-A0A3B8VS59-F1
#
_cell.length_a   1.000
_cell.length_b   1.000
_cell.length_c   1.000
_cell.angle_alpha   90.00
_cell.angle_beta   90.00
_cell.angle_gamma   90.00
#
_symmetry.space_group_name_H-M   'P 1'
#
loop_
_entity.id
_entity.type
_entity.pdbx_description
1 polymer ?
#
loop_
_entity_poly.entity_id
_entity_poly.type
_entity_poly.pdbx_seq_one_letter_code
_entity_poly.pdbx_strand_id
1 'polypeptide(L)'
;MEISQDDFMLFVDRALDGMLGIVEGLGDDLANRNPGLPAANSPFAILYHSVAVCHYWIGVHLADRDFKRDRPSEFVATGKVTDLRESVLDLKRQLREDIMHVQGDQPPVTGPN
;
A
#
# COMPACT_ATOMS: atom_id res chain seq x y z
N MET A 1 -9.11 19.83 15.62
CA MET A 1 -9.41 18.40 15.42
C MET A 1 -8.10 17.75 15.06
N GLU A 2 -7.52 17.02 16.01
CA GLU A 2 -6.30 16.25 15.77
C GLU A 2 -6.71 14.86 15.30
N ILE A 3 -6.00 14.32 14.31
CA ILE A 3 -6.19 12.96 13.82
C ILE A 3 -5.24 12.08 14.64
N SER A 4 -5.78 11.15 15.43
CA SER A 4 -4.94 10.20 16.18
C SER A 4 -4.29 9.18 15.24
N GLN A 5 -3.27 8.47 15.72
CA GLN A 5 -2.67 7.35 14.98
C GLN A 5 -3.72 6.27 14.65
N ASP A 6 -4.65 6.00 15.57
CA ASP A 6 -5.75 5.05 15.35
C ASP A 6 -6.73 5.54 14.28
N ASP A 7 -7.07 6.83 14.28
CA ASP A 7 -7.90 7.43 13.22
C ASP A 7 -7.20 7.32 11.87
N PHE A 8 -5.90 7.60 11.81
CA PHE A 8 -5.10 7.43 10.59
C PHE A 8 -5.13 5.99 10.10
N MET A 9 -4.86 5.03 11.00
CA MET A 9 -4.86 3.61 10.66
C MET A 9 -6.24 3.10 10.22
N LEU A 10 -7.33 3.64 10.75
CA LEU A 10 -8.69 3.34 10.28
C LEU A 10 -8.88 3.70 8.80
N PHE A 11 -8.34 4.84 8.35
CA PHE A 11 -8.44 5.23 6.94
C PHE A 11 -7.53 4.38 6.04
N VAL A 12 -6.32 4.06 6.50
CA VAL A 12 -5.39 3.16 5.78
C VAL A 12 -6.01 1.78 5.59
N ASP A 13 -6.54 1.20 6.68
CA ASP A 13 -7.19 -0.11 6.64
C ASP A 13 -8.38 -0.12 5.67
N ARG A 14 -9.26 0.90 5.73
CA ARG A 14 -10.41 1.00 4.82
C ARG A 14 -10.00 1.09 3.35
N ALA A 15 -8.95 1.86 3.04
CA ALA A 15 -8.47 2.00 1.68
C ALA A 15 -7.92 0.66 1.16
N LEU A 16 -7.04 0.01 1.93
CA LEU A 16 -6.44 -1.27 1.57
C LEU A 16 -7.48 -2.38 1.46
N ASP A 17 -8.41 -2.47 2.41
CA ASP A 17 -9.48 -3.48 2.41
C ASP A 17 -10.44 -3.27 1.24
N GLY A 18 -10.77 -2.01 0.89
CA GLY A 18 -11.59 -1.70 -0.27
C GLY A 18 -10.94 -2.12 -1.59
N MET A 19 -9.65 -1.79 -1.77
CA MET A 19 -8.91 -2.20 -2.97
C MET A 19 -8.74 -3.72 -3.04
N LEU A 20 -8.42 -4.36 -1.92
CA LEU A 20 -8.31 -5.81 -1.83
C LEU A 20 -9.64 -6.50 -2.16
N GLY A 21 -10.76 -6.02 -1.61
CA GLY A 21 -12.09 -6.58 -1.90
C GLY A 21 -12.47 -6.50 -3.38
N ILE A 22 -12.07 -5.43 -4.08
CA ILE A 22 -12.25 -5.32 -5.54
C ILE A 22 -11.40 -6.38 -6.27
N VAL A 23 -10.11 -6.49 -5.93
CA VAL A 23 -9.19 -7.45 -6.55
C VAL A 23 -9.65 -8.90 -6.29
N GLU A 24 -10.11 -9.22 -5.09
CA GLU A 24 -10.69 -10.52 -4.73
C GLU A 24 -11.99 -10.82 -5.48
N GLY A 25 -12.89 -9.84 -5.60
CA GLY A 25 -14.13 -9.99 -6.34
C GLY A 25 -13.93 -10.22 -7.84
N LEU A 26 -12.84 -9.70 -8.42
CA LEU A 26 -12.47 -9.90 -9.81
C LEU A 26 -11.77 -11.24 -10.06
N GLY A 27 -11.08 -11.78 -9.05
CA GLY A 27 -10.26 -12.99 -9.17
C GLY A 27 -9.03 -12.79 -10.08
N ASP A 28 -8.20 -13.84 -10.20
CA ASP A 28 -6.91 -13.77 -10.89
C ASP A 28 -7.02 -13.22 -12.33
N ASP A 29 -7.97 -13.71 -13.12
CA ASP A 29 -8.03 -13.38 -14.55
C ASP A 29 -8.37 -11.91 -14.81
N LEU A 30 -9.39 -11.38 -14.14
CA LEU A 30 -9.84 -10.00 -14.36
C LEU A 30 -8.98 -9.00 -13.59
N ALA A 31 -8.49 -9.35 -12.40
CA ALA A 31 -7.64 -8.45 -11.62
C ALA A 31 -6.31 -8.15 -12.33
N ASN A 32 -5.78 -9.09 -13.10
CA ASN A 32 -4.55 -8.91 -13.87
C ASN A 32 -4.77 -8.27 -15.25
N ARG A 33 -6.01 -8.09 -15.69
CA ARG A 33 -6.32 -7.57 -17.02
C ARG A 33 -6.29 -6.04 -17.03
N ASN A 34 -5.58 -5.48 -18.00
CA ASN A 34 -5.69 -4.06 -18.33
C ASN A 34 -7.08 -3.77 -18.95
N PRO A 35 -7.82 -2.74 -18.48
CA PRO A 35 -9.16 -2.43 -19.00
C PRO A 35 -9.17 -1.92 -20.47
N GLY A 36 -8.02 -1.81 -21.14
CA GLY A 36 -7.93 -1.36 -22.53
C GLY A 36 -8.11 0.15 -22.69
N LEU A 37 -8.00 0.90 -21.59
CA LEU A 37 -7.98 2.35 -21.60
C LEU A 37 -6.53 2.85 -21.72
N PRO A 38 -6.27 3.94 -22.45
CA PRO A 38 -4.92 4.49 -22.58
C PRO A 38 -4.28 4.75 -21.20
N ALA A 39 -3.08 4.22 -21.00
CA ALA A 39 -2.29 4.34 -19.78
C ALA A 39 -2.93 3.78 -18.49
N ALA A 40 -4.01 3.01 -18.57
CA ALA A 40 -4.59 2.38 -17.39
C ALA A 40 -3.74 1.20 -16.91
N ASN A 41 -3.67 1.01 -15.59
CA ASN A 41 -3.10 -0.20 -14.98
C ASN A 41 -4.20 -1.23 -14.69
N SER A 42 -3.81 -2.48 -14.49
CA SER A 42 -4.72 -3.51 -13.98
C SER A 42 -5.06 -3.24 -12.51
N PRO A 43 -6.22 -3.71 -12.01
CA PRO A 43 -6.56 -3.65 -10.58
C PRO A 43 -5.47 -4.24 -9.67
N PHE A 44 -4.85 -5.35 -10.09
CA PHE A 44 -3.73 -5.97 -9.40
C PHE A 44 -2.54 -5.01 -9.27
N ALA A 45 -2.11 -4.39 -10.39
CA ALA A 45 -1.00 -3.46 -10.39
C ALA A 45 -1.27 -2.22 -9.53
N ILE A 46 -2.52 -1.73 -9.48
CA ILE A 46 -2.90 -0.60 -8.62
C ILE A 46 -2.72 -0.95 -7.15
N LEU A 47 -3.25 -2.09 -6.69
CA LEU A 47 -3.11 -2.50 -5.30
C LEU A 47 -1.66 -2.83 -4.94
N TYR A 48 -0.92 -3.51 -5.83
CA TYR A 48 0.51 -3.77 -5.65
C TYR A 48 1.30 -2.47 -5.47
N HIS A 49 1.04 -1.47 -6.32
CA HIS A 49 1.62 -0.13 -6.20
C HIS A 49 1.28 0.52 -4.85
N SER A 50 0.02 0.48 -4.42
CA SER A 50 -0.38 1.04 -3.12
C SER A 50 0.33 0.40 -1.95
N VAL A 51 0.54 -0.93 -1.98
CA VAL A 51 1.32 -1.64 -0.96
C VAL A 51 2.78 -1.14 -0.93
N ALA A 52 3.43 -1.05 -2.10
CA ALA A 52 4.80 -0.55 -2.20
C ALA A 52 4.94 0.92 -1.76
N VAL A 53 3.94 1.77 -2.05
CA VAL A 53 3.85 3.16 -1.59
C VAL A 53 3.85 3.23 -0.07
N CYS A 54 3.06 2.39 0.62
CA CYS A 54 3.04 2.35 2.07
C CYS A 54 4.36 1.87 2.67
N HIS A 55 4.97 0.81 2.12
CA HIS A 55 6.30 0.35 2.57
C HIS A 55 7.35 1.44 2.43
N TYR A 56 7.32 2.21 1.34
CA TYR A 56 8.28 3.27 1.10
C TYR A 56 8.04 4.48 2.00
N TRP A 57 6.84 5.07 1.96
CA TRP A 57 6.58 6.32 2.67
C TRP A 57 6.47 6.16 4.18
N ILE A 58 5.79 5.12 4.66
CA ILE A 58 5.65 4.92 6.10
C ILE A 58 6.86 4.13 6.61
N GLY A 59 7.20 3.03 5.95
CA GLY A 59 8.30 2.18 6.37
C GLY A 59 9.67 2.86 6.33
N VAL A 60 10.08 3.40 5.18
CA VAL A 60 11.41 4.00 5.04
C VAL A 60 11.46 5.37 5.70
N HIS A 61 10.53 6.27 5.37
CA HIS A 61 10.65 7.67 5.79
C HIS A 61 10.14 7.96 7.20
N LEU A 62 9.16 7.21 7.72
CA LEU A 62 8.65 7.44 9.08
C LEU A 62 9.21 6.45 10.10
N ALA A 63 9.53 5.22 9.69
CA ALA A 63 9.97 4.15 10.58
C ALA A 63 11.42 3.67 10.33
N ASP A 64 12.18 4.32 9.45
CA ASP A 64 13.59 4.02 9.15
C ASP A 64 13.86 2.54 8.80
N ARG A 65 12.88 1.88 8.16
CA ARG A 65 13.01 0.49 7.70
C ARG A 65 13.72 0.43 6.36
N ASP A 66 14.56 -0.60 6.19
CA ASP A 66 15.16 -0.89 4.88
C ASP A 66 14.10 -1.49 3.94
N PHE A 67 13.87 -0.82 2.82
CA PHE A 67 12.99 -1.29 1.75
C PHE A 67 13.44 -0.71 0.41
N LYS A 68 13.89 -1.59 -0.49
CA LYS A 68 14.26 -1.22 -1.85
C LYS A 68 13.03 -1.25 -2.76
N ARG A 69 12.53 -0.07 -3.10
CA ARG A 69 11.40 0.09 -4.01
C ARG A 69 11.81 -0.07 -5.48
N ASP A 70 11.18 -0.99 -6.20
CA ASP A 70 11.30 -1.14 -7.66
C ASP A 70 10.06 -0.56 -8.36
N ARG A 71 10.08 0.75 -8.56
CA ARG A 71 8.91 1.50 -9.05
C ARG A 71 8.43 1.09 -10.45
N PRO A 72 9.31 0.84 -11.46
CA PRO A 72 8.85 0.43 -12.78
C PRO A 72 8.06 -0.89 -12.78
N SER A 73 8.45 -1.86 -11.95
CA SER A 73 7.76 -3.16 -11.90
C SER A 73 6.35 -3.07 -11.29
N GLU A 74 6.09 -2.10 -10.41
CA GLU A 74 4.77 -1.86 -9.82
C GLU A 74 3.67 -1.64 -10.88
N PHE A 75 3.99 -0.95 -12.00
CA PHE A 75 3.01 -0.61 -13.04
C PHE A 75 2.69 -1.75 -14.00
N VAL A 76 3.49 -2.82 -13.97
CA VAL A 76 3.33 -4.02 -14.80
C VAL A 76 3.12 -5.27 -13.96
N ALA A 77 2.91 -5.11 -12.65
CA ALA A 77 2.77 -6.22 -11.71
C ALA A 77 1.55 -7.08 -12.07
N THR A 78 1.78 -8.39 -12.05
CA THR A 78 0.75 -9.42 -12.21
C THR A 78 1.05 -10.58 -11.26
N GLY A 79 0.04 -11.34 -10.87
CA GLY A 79 0.24 -12.45 -9.94
C GLY A 79 -1.06 -13.05 -9.41
N LYS A 80 -0.94 -13.88 -8.39
CA LYS A 80 -2.10 -14.47 -7.70
C LYS A 80 -2.69 -13.48 -6.72
N VAL A 81 -4.01 -13.37 -6.72
CA VAL A 81 -4.74 -12.51 -5.78
C VAL A 81 -4.46 -12.92 -4.33
N THR A 82 -4.24 -14.21 -4.07
CA THR A 82 -3.88 -14.73 -2.74
C THR A 82 -2.57 -14.15 -2.22
N ASP A 83 -1.55 -14.06 -3.06
CA ASP A 83 -0.22 -13.57 -2.66
C ASP A 83 -0.29 -12.06 -2.37
N LEU A 84 -1.09 -11.34 -3.15
CA LEU A 84 -1.34 -9.91 -2.92
C LEU A 84 -2.16 -9.68 -1.65
N ARG A 85 -3.12 -10.57 -1.34
CA ARG A 85 -3.85 -10.54 -0.07
C ARG A 85 -2.91 -10.68 1.11
N GLU A 86 -2.03 -11.68 1.09
CA GLU A 86 -1.03 -11.89 2.14
C GLU A 86 -0.14 -10.65 2.31
N SER A 87 0.33 -10.07 1.19
CA SER A 87 1.11 -8.83 1.20
C SER A 87 0.37 -7.67 1.86
N VAL A 88 -0.94 -7.50 1.60
CA VAL A 88 -1.76 -6.46 2.25
C VAL A 88 -1.91 -6.72 3.74
N LEU A 89 -2.18 -7.96 4.15
CA LEU A 89 -2.33 -8.30 5.56
C LEU A 89 -1.03 -8.10 6.34
N ASP A 90 0.10 -8.42 5.73
CA ASP A 90 1.43 -8.25 6.30
C ASP A 90 1.77 -6.76 6.45
N LEU A 91 1.51 -5.98 5.40
CA LEU A 91 1.63 -4.53 5.45
C LEU A 91 0.79 -3.93 6.58
N LYS A 92 -0.49 -4.29 6.72
CA LYS A 92 -1.37 -3.75 7.77
C LYS A 92 -0.85 -4.02 9.18
N ARG A 93 -0.21 -5.18 9.40
CA ARG A 93 0.42 -5.48 10.70
C ARG A 93 1.66 -4.61 10.91
N GLN A 94 2.53 -4.52 9.90
CA GLN A 94 3.76 -3.73 9.99
C GLN A 94 3.47 -2.23 10.19
N LEU A 95 2.49 -1.66 9.48
CA LEU A 95 2.16 -0.24 9.60
C LEU A 95 1.70 0.17 10.99
N ARG A 96 1.08 -0.73 11.75
CA ARG A 96 0.71 -0.47 13.14
C ARG A 96 1.93 -0.31 14.02
N GLU A 97 2.96 -1.13 13.81
CA GLU A 97 4.23 -1.00 14.54
C GLU A 97 4.94 0.28 14.11
N ASP A 98 5.01 0.54 12.80
CA ASP A 98 5.69 1.70 12.23
C ASP A 98 5.12 3.04 12.76
N ILE A 99 3.79 3.14 12.89
CA ILE A 99 3.15 4.42 13.23
C ILE A 99 3.20 4.75 14.72
N MET A 100 3.40 3.78 15.62
CA MET A 100 3.36 3.98 17.08
C MET A 100 4.34 5.06 17.56
N HIS A 101 5.45 5.23 16.84
CA HIS A 101 6.53 6.16 17.20
C HIS A 101 6.39 7.52 16.52
N VAL A 102 5.42 7.69 15.62
CA VAL A 102 5.28 8.89 14.79
C VAL A 102 4.49 9.98 15.51
N GLN A 103 5.09 11.15 15.63
CA GLN A 103 4.43 12.37 16.09
C GLN A 103 3.88 13.14 14.88
N GLY A 104 2.61 12.90 14.53
CA GLY A 104 2.01 13.43 13.30
C GLY A 104 1.82 14.94 13.25
N ASP A 105 1.98 15.63 14.38
CA ASP A 105 1.98 17.09 14.51
C ASP A 105 3.37 17.72 14.32
N GLN A 106 4.42 16.90 14.22
CA GLN A 106 5.80 17.32 14.02
C GLN A 106 6.30 16.99 12.60
N PRO A 107 7.23 17.77 12.04
CA PRO A 107 7.85 17.41 10.78
C PRO A 107 8.65 16.10 10.91
N PRO A 108 8.71 15.26 9.87
CA PRO A 108 9.53 14.06 9.88
C PRO A 108 11.01 14.41 10.08
N VAL A 109 11.73 13.55 10.82
CA VAL A 109 13.14 13.75 11.18
C VAL A 109 14.05 13.79 9.94
N THR A 110 13.67 13.05 8.91
CA THR A 110 14.30 13.03 7.58
C THR A 110 13.24 13.27 6.51
N GLY A 111 13.45 14.31 5.69
CA GLY A 111 12.61 14.55 4.51
C GLY A 111 12.88 13.49 3.44
N PRO A 112 11.92 13.20 2.55
CA PRO A 112 12.22 12.46 1.33
C PRO A 112 13.24 13.27 0.51
N ASN A 113 14.25 12.57 -0.02
CA ASN A 113 15.15 13.14 -1.03
C ASN A 113 14.38 13.52 -2.29
#